data_AF-A0A970ZJD0-F1
#
_entry.id   AF-A0A970ZJD0-F1
#
_cell.length_a   1.000
_cell.length_b   1.000
_cell.length_c   1.000
_cell.angle_alpha   90.00
_cell.angle_beta   90.00
_cell.angle_gamma   90.00
#
_symmetry.space_group_name_H-M   'P 1'
#
loop_
_entity.id
_entity.type
_entity.pdbx_description
1 polymer ?
#
loop_
_entity_poly.entity_id
_entity_poly.type
_entity_poly.pdbx_seq_one_letter_code
_entity_poly.pdbx_strand_id
1 'polypeptide(L)'
;PVVPHSEPLKSIDGVMEYCNETLEARDVLDYETDGMVIKLNSFEQRERVGSTSKSPRWAIAYKVELWQASTRILDIHVQVGKTGVLTPVAELETVEIAGTKVARVSLHNADEIERKDIRIGDNVIVEKAGKIIPHVVRVELEKRTGRERRFCFPDRCPVCRGEVERDEGGVYIRCLNPSCEAQLKERLRFFASRRAMDIEGLGPALIDQLVDRGIVKALPDLYDETIVTAERLKDLERMGEKSAQKLIDNIRASKDRGLVRVLTALGIRHVGDHNARLLAEEFGSISELMSASEERLARIPGVGPVVAKSVHEFFQSSSGIKTIEDLKRHGVRMKGELTEKPKSGSRFAGKTFVVTGTMSRFSRTEMEELIRSLGGKPTSSVSKNTDYVVAGANPGSKLEKARELGIEILTEEDLAAGSGGDFR
;
A
#
# COMPACT_ATOMS: atom_id res chain seq x y z
N PRO A 1 21.94 0.13 -29.21
CA PRO A 1 20.79 -0.53 -29.89
C PRO A 1 19.86 0.53 -30.48
N VAL A 2 19.70 0.52 -31.81
CA VAL A 2 18.65 1.31 -32.47
C VAL A 2 17.32 0.63 -32.15
N VAL A 3 16.33 1.39 -31.69
CA VAL A 3 14.99 0.84 -31.46
C VAL A 3 14.46 0.37 -32.82
N PRO A 4 14.12 -0.93 -32.97
CA PRO A 4 13.48 -1.41 -34.19
C PRO A 4 12.19 -0.61 -34.44
N HIS A 5 11.76 -0.46 -35.69
CA HIS A 5 10.52 0.26 -36.05
C HIS A 5 10.53 1.79 -35.78
N SER A 6 11.67 2.46 -35.97
CA SER A 6 11.74 3.93 -36.01
C SER A 6 11.78 4.46 -37.44
N GLU A 7 10.84 5.36 -37.79
CA GLU A 7 10.72 5.91 -39.13
C GLU A 7 10.62 7.46 -39.12
N PRO A 8 11.40 8.18 -39.96
CA PRO A 8 11.26 9.62 -40.10
C PRO A 8 10.09 9.99 -41.01
N LEU A 9 9.11 10.71 -40.44
CA LEU A 9 7.89 11.11 -41.15
C LEU A 9 7.88 12.63 -41.42
N LYS A 10 7.28 13.03 -42.55
CA LYS A 10 7.32 14.41 -43.06
C LYS A 10 6.11 15.26 -42.69
N SER A 11 5.05 14.67 -42.16
CA SER A 11 3.82 15.35 -41.75
C SER A 11 3.28 14.79 -40.43
N ILE A 12 2.49 15.59 -39.71
CA ILE A 12 1.84 15.14 -38.47
C ILE A 12 0.81 14.05 -38.76
N ASP A 13 0.10 14.12 -39.89
CA ASP A 13 -0.89 13.10 -40.27
C ASP A 13 -0.23 11.73 -40.48
N GLY A 14 0.92 11.70 -41.16
CA GLY A 14 1.70 10.47 -41.34
C GLY A 14 2.25 9.93 -40.02
N VAL A 15 2.64 10.81 -39.09
CA VAL A 15 3.02 10.40 -37.72
C VAL A 15 1.85 9.73 -37.00
N MET A 16 0.65 10.30 -37.07
CA MET A 16 -0.54 9.73 -36.42
C MET A 16 -0.93 8.38 -37.03
N GLU A 17 -0.88 8.24 -38.35
CA GLU A 17 -1.17 6.99 -39.06
C GLU A 17 -0.18 5.88 -38.68
N TYR A 18 1.13 6.17 -38.76
CA TYR A 18 2.18 5.22 -38.35
C TYR A 18 2.07 4.82 -36.87
N CYS A 19 1.73 5.78 -36.00
CA CYS A 19 1.47 5.49 -34.60
C CYS A 19 0.29 4.52 -34.44
N ASN A 20 -0.83 4.75 -35.11
CA ASN A 20 -2.00 3.89 -34.99
C ASN A 20 -1.71 2.47 -35.52
N GLU A 21 -1.10 2.34 -36.70
CA GLU A 21 -0.73 1.05 -37.29
C GLU A 21 0.23 0.25 -36.40
N THR A 22 1.28 0.90 -35.88
CA THR A 22 2.27 0.25 -35.01
C THR A 22 1.63 -0.18 -33.68
N LEU A 23 0.68 0.59 -33.17
CA LEU A 23 -0.03 0.28 -31.93
C LEU A 23 -1.07 -0.84 -32.10
N GLU A 24 -1.70 -0.96 -33.28
CA GLU A 24 -2.55 -2.10 -33.64
C GLU A 24 -1.73 -3.40 -33.80
N ALA A 25 -0.57 -3.32 -34.45
CA ALA A 25 0.32 -4.47 -34.66
C ALA A 25 1.20 -4.81 -33.45
N ARG A 26 1.01 -4.12 -32.32
CA ARG A 26 1.92 -4.15 -31.16
C ARG A 26 2.08 -5.54 -30.55
N ASP A 27 1.01 -6.33 -30.51
CA ASP A 27 1.05 -7.66 -29.88
C ASP A 27 1.92 -8.66 -30.66
N VAL A 28 2.36 -8.29 -31.87
CA VAL A 28 3.30 -9.05 -32.72
C VAL A 28 4.76 -8.62 -32.50
N LEU A 29 4.99 -7.51 -31.78
CA LEU A 29 6.34 -7.07 -31.45
C LEU A 29 7.00 -8.06 -30.48
N ASP A 30 8.30 -8.25 -30.63
CA ASP A 30 9.13 -9.09 -29.77
C ASP A 30 9.45 -8.45 -28.40
N TYR A 31 8.83 -7.32 -28.10
CA TYR A 31 8.97 -6.57 -26.84
C TYR A 31 7.67 -5.88 -26.42
N GLU A 32 7.51 -5.66 -25.11
CA GLU A 32 6.39 -4.86 -24.59
C GLU A 32 6.61 -3.36 -24.86
N THR A 33 5.55 -2.67 -25.24
CA THR A 33 5.54 -1.20 -25.34
C THR A 33 4.23 -0.60 -24.83
N ASP A 34 4.32 0.57 -24.18
CA ASP A 34 3.19 1.34 -23.67
C ASP A 34 2.78 2.52 -24.58
N GLY A 35 3.44 2.65 -25.73
CA GLY A 35 3.18 3.73 -26.68
C GLY A 35 4.30 3.93 -27.70
N MET A 36 4.30 5.11 -28.32
CA MET A 36 5.37 5.59 -29.19
C MET A 36 5.92 6.92 -28.69
N VAL A 37 7.13 7.28 -29.12
CA VAL A 37 7.72 8.59 -28.81
C VAL A 37 7.90 9.38 -30.10
N ILE A 38 7.15 10.46 -30.23
CA ILE A 38 7.23 11.38 -31.36
C ILE A 38 8.32 12.41 -31.04
N LYS A 39 9.26 12.64 -31.96
CA LYS A 39 10.39 13.57 -31.77
C LYS A 39 10.56 14.46 -32.99
N LEU A 40 10.84 15.75 -32.79
CA LEU A 40 11.34 16.61 -33.87
C LEU A 40 12.68 16.05 -34.36
N ASN A 41 12.85 15.84 -35.66
CA ASN A 41 14.07 15.21 -36.17
C ASN A 41 15.28 16.18 -36.17
N SER A 42 15.07 17.46 -36.46
CA SER A 42 16.15 18.47 -36.53
C SER A 42 16.66 18.87 -35.14
N PHE A 43 17.97 18.72 -34.92
CA PHE A 43 18.63 19.13 -33.67
C PHE A 43 18.55 20.64 -33.42
N GLU A 44 18.69 21.46 -34.47
CA GLU A 44 18.57 22.92 -34.36
C GLU A 44 17.17 23.31 -33.86
N GLN A 45 16.12 22.65 -34.35
CA GLN A 45 14.75 22.89 -33.89
C GLN A 45 14.57 22.46 -32.43
N ARG A 46 15.22 21.37 -31.99
CA ARG A 46 15.19 20.92 -30.58
C ARG A 46 15.79 21.96 -29.64
N GLU A 47 16.92 22.55 -30.02
CA GLU A 47 17.57 23.61 -29.24
C GLU A 47 16.68 24.85 -29.14
N ARG A 48 16.06 25.26 -30.26
CA ARG A 48 15.16 26.42 -30.30
C ARG A 48 13.93 26.28 -29.42
N VAL A 49 13.31 25.10 -29.38
CA VAL A 49 12.10 24.87 -28.54
C VAL A 49 12.46 24.53 -27.09
N GLY A 50 13.68 24.04 -26.83
CA GLY A 50 14.21 23.79 -25.50
C GLY A 50 13.42 22.77 -24.67
N SER A 51 13.44 22.94 -23.35
CA SER A 51 12.82 22.06 -22.37
C SER A 51 12.05 22.86 -21.30
N THR A 52 11.13 22.19 -20.61
CA THR A 52 10.57 22.64 -19.33
C THR A 52 11.45 22.13 -18.18
N SER A 53 11.07 22.45 -16.93
CA SER A 53 11.75 21.94 -15.74
C SER A 53 11.72 20.41 -15.61
N LYS A 54 10.84 19.71 -16.33
CA LYS A 54 10.65 18.25 -16.23
C LYS A 54 10.76 17.49 -17.55
N SER A 55 10.58 18.13 -18.71
CA SER A 55 10.49 17.43 -20.00
C SER A 55 10.94 18.28 -21.20
N PRO A 56 11.53 17.67 -22.25
CA PRO A 56 11.83 18.37 -23.51
C PRO A 56 10.54 18.78 -24.23
N ARG A 57 10.55 19.95 -24.89
CA ARG A 57 9.39 20.40 -25.69
C ARG A 57 9.33 19.78 -27.08
N TRP A 58 10.43 19.17 -27.53
CA TRP A 58 10.59 18.58 -28.85
C TRP A 58 10.25 17.10 -28.93
N ALA A 59 9.81 16.49 -27.82
CA ALA A 59 9.41 15.09 -27.77
C ALA A 59 8.16 14.89 -26.92
N ILE A 60 7.28 13.98 -27.35
CA ILE A 60 6.07 13.61 -26.62
C ILE A 60 5.87 12.10 -26.69
N ALA A 61 5.43 11.52 -25.57
CA ALA A 61 5.02 10.12 -25.51
C ALA A 61 3.55 10.03 -25.94
N TYR A 62 3.29 9.34 -27.05
CA TYR A 62 1.97 9.01 -27.57
C TYR A 62 1.58 7.63 -27.04
N LYS A 63 0.79 7.60 -25.97
CA LYS A 63 0.36 6.36 -25.31
C LYS A 63 -1.06 6.00 -25.72
N VAL A 64 -1.31 4.70 -25.91
CA VAL A 64 -2.66 4.18 -26.13
C VAL A 64 -3.32 3.81 -24.80
N GLU A 65 -4.64 3.92 -24.77
CA GLU A 65 -5.48 3.50 -23.65
C GLU A 65 -5.65 1.97 -23.66
N LEU A 66 -4.56 1.26 -23.34
CA LEU A 66 -4.36 -0.14 -23.70
C LEU A 66 -5.27 -1.15 -22.98
N TRP A 67 -5.96 -0.75 -21.91
CA TRP A 67 -6.69 -1.68 -21.04
C TRP A 67 -8.03 -1.12 -20.60
N GLN A 68 -8.75 -0.51 -21.53
CA GLN A 68 -10.09 0.01 -21.30
C GLN A 68 -11.16 -0.94 -21.86
N ALA A 69 -12.28 -1.06 -21.15
CA ALA A 69 -13.47 -1.72 -21.68
C ALA A 69 -14.73 -0.98 -21.23
N SER A 70 -15.73 -0.95 -22.11
CA SER A 70 -17.09 -0.49 -21.79
C SER A 70 -17.86 -1.60 -21.08
N THR A 71 -18.48 -1.28 -19.96
CA THR A 71 -19.38 -2.19 -19.24
C THR A 71 -20.44 -1.41 -18.47
N ARG A 72 -21.45 -2.09 -17.95
CA ARG A 72 -22.57 -1.49 -17.23
C ARG A 72 -22.43 -1.64 -15.73
N ILE A 73 -22.75 -0.58 -14.97
CA ILE A 73 -22.90 -0.65 -13.51
C ILE A 73 -24.25 -1.28 -13.18
N LEU A 74 -24.21 -2.43 -12.51
CA LEU A 74 -25.40 -3.16 -12.07
C LEU A 74 -25.92 -2.59 -10.74
N ASP A 75 -25.03 -2.36 -9.79
CA ASP A 75 -25.35 -1.78 -8.49
C ASP A 75 -24.11 -1.13 -7.86
N ILE A 76 -24.31 -0.35 -6.80
CA ILE A 76 -23.22 0.24 -6.00
C ILE A 76 -23.49 -0.07 -4.53
N HIS A 77 -22.57 -0.82 -3.90
CA HIS A 77 -22.63 -1.10 -2.46
C HIS A 77 -21.51 -0.37 -1.71
N VAL A 78 -21.70 -0.19 -0.41
CA VAL A 78 -20.73 0.48 0.47
C VAL A 78 -20.01 -0.54 1.34
N GLN A 79 -18.69 -0.57 1.23
CA GLN A 79 -17.82 -1.33 2.12
C GLN A 79 -17.34 -0.46 3.27
N VAL A 80 -17.29 -1.00 4.49
CA VAL A 80 -16.78 -0.29 5.67
C VAL A 80 -15.36 -0.78 5.95
N GLY A 81 -14.37 0.09 5.80
CA GLY A 81 -12.96 -0.23 6.03
C GLY A 81 -12.56 -0.26 7.51
N LYS A 82 -11.31 -0.66 7.79
CA LYS A 82 -10.76 -0.77 9.16
C LYS A 82 -10.83 0.50 10.03
N THR A 83 -10.76 1.67 9.40
CA THR A 83 -10.86 3.00 10.05
C THR A 83 -12.25 3.62 9.92
N GLY A 84 -13.26 2.80 9.60
CA GLY A 84 -14.65 3.21 9.43
C GLY A 84 -14.97 3.82 8.06
N VAL A 85 -14.02 4.02 7.14
CA VAL A 85 -14.30 4.62 5.82
C VAL A 85 -15.37 3.83 5.06
N LEU A 86 -16.43 4.51 4.66
CA LEU A 86 -17.44 4.02 3.74
C LEU A 86 -16.90 4.19 2.31
N THR A 87 -16.47 3.08 1.71
CA THR A 87 -15.94 3.06 0.34
C THR A 87 -17.01 2.53 -0.61
N PRO A 88 -17.44 3.32 -1.61
CA PRO A 88 -18.38 2.86 -2.62
C PRO A 88 -17.68 1.93 -3.62
N VAL A 89 -18.31 0.81 -3.93
CA VAL A 89 -17.81 -0.17 -4.88
C VAL A 89 -18.94 -0.51 -5.85
N ALA A 90 -18.67 -0.30 -7.14
CA ALA A 90 -19.59 -0.65 -8.21
C ALA A 90 -19.47 -2.15 -8.52
N GLU A 91 -20.62 -2.79 -8.64
CA GLU A 91 -20.78 -4.09 -9.28
C GLU A 91 -21.00 -3.86 -10.77
N LEU A 92 -20.20 -4.54 -11.58
CA LEU A 92 -20.17 -4.39 -13.02
C LEU A 92 -20.73 -5.63 -13.68
N GLU A 93 -21.34 -5.44 -14.83
CA GLU A 93 -21.50 -6.51 -15.80
C GLU A 93 -20.10 -7.03 -16.15
N THR A 94 -19.87 -8.33 -15.98
CA THR A 94 -18.50 -8.86 -16.00
C THR A 94 -17.86 -8.62 -17.36
N VAL A 95 -16.72 -7.95 -17.36
CA VAL A 95 -15.98 -7.60 -18.58
C VAL A 95 -14.54 -8.11 -18.50
N GLU A 96 -13.97 -8.50 -19.63
CA GLU A 96 -12.58 -8.95 -19.69
C GLU A 96 -11.66 -7.78 -20.05
N ILE A 97 -10.67 -7.54 -19.19
CA ILE A 97 -9.67 -6.49 -19.37
C ILE A 97 -8.30 -7.09 -19.07
N ALA A 98 -7.37 -6.98 -20.00
CA ALA A 98 -6.02 -7.53 -19.88
C ALA A 98 -6.00 -9.03 -19.51
N GLY A 99 -6.87 -9.84 -20.13
CA GLY A 99 -6.95 -11.30 -19.91
C GLY A 99 -7.54 -11.71 -18.56
N THR A 100 -8.21 -10.79 -17.85
CA THR A 100 -8.82 -11.07 -16.54
C THR A 100 -10.23 -10.49 -16.46
N LYS A 101 -11.12 -11.22 -15.78
CA LYS A 101 -12.50 -10.79 -15.57
C LYS A 101 -12.57 -9.73 -14.47
N VAL A 102 -13.19 -8.60 -14.78
CA VAL A 102 -13.47 -7.51 -13.86
C VAL A 102 -14.98 -7.46 -13.64
N ALA A 103 -15.39 -7.71 -12.40
CA ALA A 103 -16.81 -7.65 -11.99
C ALA A 103 -17.08 -6.59 -10.91
N ARG A 104 -16.03 -6.03 -10.29
CA ARG A 104 -16.15 -5.03 -9.22
C ARG A 104 -15.06 -4.00 -9.36
N VAL A 105 -15.38 -2.75 -9.03
CA VAL A 105 -14.44 -1.62 -9.09
C VAL A 105 -14.73 -0.61 -7.97
N SER A 106 -13.68 -0.09 -7.34
CA SER A 106 -13.84 0.98 -6.35
C SER A 106 -14.20 2.29 -7.04
N LEU A 107 -15.16 3.03 -6.49
CA LEU A 107 -15.49 4.39 -6.91
C LEU A 107 -14.79 5.45 -6.03
N HIS A 108 -13.83 5.03 -5.21
CA HIS A 108 -13.00 5.85 -4.32
C HIS A 108 -13.74 6.52 -3.17
N ASN A 109 -14.64 7.48 -3.44
CA ASN A 109 -15.35 8.27 -2.45
C ASN A 109 -16.57 8.97 -3.06
N ALA A 110 -17.33 9.70 -2.22
CA ALA A 110 -18.54 10.41 -2.65
C ALA A 110 -18.26 11.48 -3.70
N ASP A 111 -17.20 12.26 -3.51
CA ASP A 111 -16.84 13.36 -4.40
C ASP A 111 -16.48 12.84 -5.80
N GLU A 112 -15.84 11.69 -5.91
CA GLU A 112 -15.48 11.09 -7.20
C GLU A 112 -16.72 10.58 -7.97
N ILE A 113 -17.72 10.05 -7.26
CA ILE A 113 -19.02 9.67 -7.83
C ILE A 113 -19.73 10.91 -8.36
N GLU A 114 -19.76 12.00 -7.59
CA GLU A 114 -20.39 13.25 -7.99
C GLU A 114 -19.65 13.91 -9.17
N ARG A 115 -18.31 14.00 -9.10
CA ARG A 115 -17.46 14.58 -10.14
C ARG A 115 -17.63 13.90 -11.50
N LYS A 116 -17.84 12.59 -11.51
CA LYS A 116 -18.06 11.78 -12.71
C LYS A 116 -19.55 11.57 -13.04
N ASP A 117 -20.46 12.09 -12.22
CA ASP A 117 -21.92 11.85 -12.25
C ASP A 117 -22.26 10.36 -12.41
N ILE A 118 -21.63 9.48 -11.63
CA ILE A 118 -21.83 8.02 -11.75
C ILE A 118 -23.18 7.61 -11.16
N ARG A 119 -23.96 6.83 -11.92
CA ARG A 119 -25.28 6.33 -11.54
C ARG A 119 -25.38 4.83 -11.70
N ILE A 120 -26.26 4.21 -10.93
CA ILE A 120 -26.60 2.79 -11.07
C ILE A 120 -27.34 2.61 -12.41
N GLY A 121 -26.85 1.70 -13.24
CA GLY A 121 -27.33 1.46 -14.60
C GLY A 121 -26.50 2.13 -15.70
N ASP A 122 -25.55 3.01 -15.37
CA ASP A 122 -24.70 3.68 -16.36
C ASP A 122 -23.81 2.67 -17.11
N ASN A 123 -23.56 2.96 -18.39
CA ASN A 123 -22.43 2.40 -19.11
C ASN A 123 -21.18 3.23 -18.77
N VAL A 124 -20.10 2.56 -18.42
CA VAL A 124 -18.85 3.17 -17.96
C VAL A 124 -17.66 2.54 -18.66
N ILE A 125 -16.63 3.36 -18.85
CA ILE A 125 -15.32 2.89 -19.30
C ILE A 125 -14.48 2.57 -18.08
N VAL A 126 -14.00 1.34 -18.00
CA VAL A 126 -13.17 0.84 -16.90
C VAL A 126 -11.77 0.57 -17.42
N GLU A 127 -10.75 1.01 -16.69
CA GLU A 127 -9.34 0.80 -17.03
C GLU A 127 -8.59 0.03 -15.95
N LYS A 128 -7.69 -0.86 -16.35
CA LYS A 128 -6.67 -1.42 -15.44
C LYS A 128 -5.37 -0.63 -15.45
N ALA A 129 -5.16 0.17 -14.41
CA ALA A 129 -3.89 0.84 -14.18
C ALA A 129 -2.77 -0.19 -14.00
N GLY A 130 -1.77 -0.15 -14.89
CA GLY A 130 -0.63 -1.07 -14.88
C GLY A 130 -0.99 -2.55 -14.98
N LYS A 131 -2.09 -2.91 -15.67
CA LYS A 131 -2.65 -4.28 -15.79
C LYS A 131 -3.19 -4.88 -14.48
N ILE A 132 -3.20 -4.16 -13.35
CA ILE A 132 -3.55 -4.71 -12.02
C ILE A 132 -4.87 -4.19 -11.49
N ILE A 133 -4.97 -2.88 -11.20
CA ILE A 133 -6.09 -2.32 -10.42
C ILE A 133 -7.12 -1.69 -11.38
N PRO A 134 -8.35 -2.22 -11.46
CA PRO A 134 -9.40 -1.60 -12.25
C PRO A 134 -9.89 -0.29 -11.58
N HIS A 135 -10.23 0.70 -12.38
CA HIS A 135 -10.90 1.94 -11.95
C HIS A 135 -11.82 2.46 -13.05
N VAL A 136 -12.88 3.19 -12.68
CA VAL A 136 -13.77 3.83 -13.65
C VAL A 136 -13.10 5.09 -14.18
N VAL A 137 -12.94 5.20 -15.50
CA VAL A 137 -12.36 6.37 -16.18
C VAL A 137 -13.43 7.44 -16.37
N ARG A 138 -14.56 7.08 -16.98
CA ARG A 138 -15.67 7.98 -17.30
C ARG A 138 -16.98 7.23 -17.48
N VAL A 139 -18.08 7.97 -17.42
CA VAL A 139 -19.42 7.52 -17.79
C VAL A 139 -19.67 7.83 -19.27
N GLU A 140 -20.27 6.89 -20.00
CA GLU A 140 -20.74 7.08 -21.37
C GLU A 140 -22.14 7.75 -21.35
N LEU A 141 -22.16 9.07 -21.16
CA LEU A 141 -23.39 9.84 -20.96
C LEU A 141 -24.37 9.73 -22.13
N GLU A 142 -23.86 9.58 -23.34
CA GLU A 142 -24.61 9.38 -24.58
C GLU A 142 -25.39 8.05 -24.62
N LYS A 143 -25.01 7.06 -23.80
CA LYS A 143 -25.70 5.77 -23.69
C LYS A 143 -26.79 5.75 -22.61
N ARG A 144 -27.07 6.88 -21.97
CA ARG A 144 -28.12 6.97 -20.94
C ARG A 144 -29.50 6.86 -21.56
N THR A 145 -30.33 6.08 -20.88
CA THR A 145 -31.73 5.82 -21.22
C THR A 145 -32.71 6.65 -20.40
N GLY A 146 -32.23 7.34 -19.36
CA GLY A 146 -33.04 8.09 -18.40
C GLY A 146 -33.60 7.23 -17.26
N ARG A 147 -33.29 5.93 -17.24
CA ARG A 147 -33.69 4.98 -16.17
C ARG A 147 -32.62 4.83 -15.08
N GLU A 148 -31.47 5.46 -15.25
CA GLU A 148 -30.33 5.36 -14.34
C GLU A 148 -30.64 6.04 -13.00
N ARG A 149 -30.25 5.40 -11.90
CA ARG A 149 -30.55 5.88 -10.54
C ARG A 149 -29.33 6.52 -9.91
N ARG A 150 -29.48 7.74 -9.38
CA ARG A 150 -28.43 8.38 -8.59
C ARG A 150 -28.12 7.52 -7.36
N PHE A 151 -26.83 7.35 -7.08
CA PHE A 151 -26.38 6.70 -5.87
C PHE A 151 -26.28 7.73 -4.74
N CYS A 152 -26.90 7.43 -3.61
CA CYS A 152 -26.80 8.23 -2.39
C CYS A 152 -26.05 7.41 -1.33
N PHE A 153 -25.09 8.03 -0.66
CA PHE A 153 -24.47 7.42 0.50
C PHE A 153 -25.50 7.22 1.61
N PRO A 154 -25.40 6.12 2.37
CA PRO A 154 -26.31 5.90 3.48
C PRO A 154 -26.03 6.90 4.61
N ASP A 155 -27.10 7.34 5.27
CA ASP A 155 -27.08 8.22 6.44
C ASP A 155 -26.64 7.51 7.73
N ARG A 156 -26.57 6.18 7.68
CA ARG A 156 -26.09 5.30 8.75
C ARG A 156 -25.17 4.23 8.19
N CYS A 157 -24.31 3.69 9.04
CA CYS A 157 -23.42 2.60 8.65
C CYS A 157 -24.24 1.39 8.13
N PRO A 158 -23.97 0.86 6.93
CA PRO A 158 -24.76 -0.23 6.34
C PRO A 158 -24.61 -1.56 7.11
N VAL A 159 -23.61 -1.66 7.99
CA VAL A 159 -23.32 -2.87 8.77
C VAL A 159 -23.86 -2.74 10.19
N CYS A 160 -23.37 -1.77 10.97
CA CYS A 160 -23.74 -1.64 12.39
C CYS A 160 -24.86 -0.63 12.66
N ARG A 161 -25.39 0.04 11.62
CA ARG A 161 -26.42 1.10 11.71
C ARG A 161 -26.08 2.31 12.60
N GLY A 162 -24.81 2.41 12.99
CA GLY A 162 -24.26 3.53 13.77
C GLY A 162 -24.17 4.81 12.95
N GLU A 163 -23.90 5.92 13.63
CA GLU A 163 -23.70 7.23 13.01
C GLU A 163 -22.50 7.22 12.07
N VAL A 164 -22.66 7.97 10.97
CA VAL A 164 -21.58 8.23 10.02
C VAL A 164 -21.34 9.73 9.90
N GLU A 165 -20.09 10.10 9.72
CA GLU A 165 -19.68 11.50 9.63
C GLU A 165 -18.65 11.68 8.50
N ARG A 166 -18.70 12.82 7.81
CA ARG A 166 -17.70 13.20 6.82
C ARG A 166 -16.52 13.85 7.54
N ASP A 167 -15.30 13.38 7.25
CA ASP A 167 -14.08 13.96 7.81
C ASP A 167 -14.05 15.49 7.58
N GLU A 168 -13.73 16.25 8.63
CA GLU A 168 -13.59 17.70 8.54
C GLU A 168 -12.50 18.08 7.52
N GLY A 169 -12.86 18.89 6.51
CA GLY A 169 -11.95 19.24 5.40
C GLY A 169 -11.57 18.06 4.48
N GLY A 170 -12.21 16.89 4.65
CA GLY A 170 -11.91 15.66 3.92
C GLY A 170 -13.04 15.19 2.98
N VAL A 171 -12.74 14.13 2.24
CA VAL A 171 -13.64 13.51 1.24
C VAL A 171 -14.27 12.20 1.72
N TYR A 172 -13.82 11.68 2.86
CA TYR A 172 -14.23 10.37 3.35
C TYR A 172 -15.39 10.49 4.34
N ILE A 173 -16.40 9.65 4.16
CA ILE A 173 -17.47 9.42 5.13
C ILE A 173 -17.10 8.19 5.96
N ARG A 174 -17.30 8.23 7.28
CA ARG A 174 -16.86 7.18 8.19
C ARG A 174 -17.91 6.77 9.20
N CYS A 175 -17.97 5.48 9.48
CA CYS A 175 -18.66 4.94 10.64
C CYS A 175 -17.90 5.29 11.93
N LEU A 176 -18.57 5.94 12.86
CA LEU A 176 -18.00 6.37 14.14
C LEU A 176 -18.01 5.28 15.22
N ASN A 177 -18.75 4.18 15.00
CA ASN A 177 -18.86 3.11 15.98
C ASN A 177 -17.58 2.25 16.04
N PRO A 178 -16.77 2.31 17.12
CA PRO A 178 -15.54 1.52 17.22
C PRO A 178 -15.80 0.00 17.30
N SER A 179 -17.00 -0.39 17.77
CA SER A 179 -17.46 -1.77 17.89
C SER A 179 -18.14 -2.28 16.61
N CYS A 180 -18.07 -1.54 15.49
CA CYS A 180 -18.59 -2.01 14.22
C CYS A 180 -17.89 -3.30 13.76
N GLU A 181 -18.67 -4.35 13.51
CA GLU A 181 -18.17 -5.68 13.12
C GLU A 181 -17.36 -5.64 11.82
N ALA A 182 -17.78 -4.86 10.83
CA ALA A 182 -17.00 -4.70 9.59
C ALA A 182 -15.65 -4.03 9.84
N GLN A 183 -15.60 -3.02 10.72
CA GLN A 183 -14.32 -2.44 11.11
C GLN A 183 -13.46 -3.47 11.85
N LEU A 184 -14.04 -4.27 12.75
CA LEU A 184 -13.31 -5.32 13.46
C LEU A 184 -12.73 -6.35 12.50
N LYS A 185 -13.52 -6.87 11.55
CA LYS A 185 -13.05 -7.80 10.51
C LYS A 185 -11.88 -7.22 9.73
N GLU A 186 -11.99 -5.98 9.27
CA GLU A 186 -10.91 -5.31 8.53
C GLU A 186 -9.67 -5.03 9.39
N ARG A 187 -9.85 -4.67 10.67
CA ARG A 187 -8.75 -4.52 11.63
C ARG A 187 -8.05 -5.86 11.86
N LEU A 188 -8.78 -6.95 12.06
CA LEU A 188 -8.22 -8.30 12.24
C LEU A 188 -7.47 -8.76 10.98
N ARG A 189 -8.02 -8.51 9.78
CA ARG A 189 -7.35 -8.84 8.50
C ARG A 189 -6.03 -8.10 8.38
N PHE A 190 -6.02 -6.83 8.72
CA PHE A 190 -4.79 -6.03 8.70
C PHE A 190 -3.82 -6.48 9.80
N PHE A 191 -4.31 -6.74 11.01
CA PHE A 191 -3.53 -7.20 12.15
C PHE A 191 -2.81 -8.53 11.84
N ALA A 192 -3.51 -9.48 11.23
CA ALA A 192 -2.97 -10.78 10.83
C ALA A 192 -2.02 -10.71 9.62
N SER A 193 -2.04 -9.61 8.86
CA SER A 193 -1.29 -9.50 7.61
C SER A 193 0.22 -9.63 7.80
N ARG A 194 0.93 -10.02 6.73
CA ARG A 194 2.39 -10.20 6.72
C ARG A 194 3.18 -8.97 7.15
N ARG A 195 2.64 -7.77 6.92
CA ARG A 195 3.25 -6.49 7.29
C ARG A 195 3.03 -6.10 8.77
N ALA A 196 2.06 -6.72 9.42
CA ALA A 196 1.67 -6.47 10.79
C ALA A 196 2.14 -7.63 11.68
N MET A 197 1.24 -8.39 12.31
CA MET A 197 1.62 -9.48 13.22
C MET A 197 1.98 -10.79 12.51
N ASP A 198 1.71 -10.89 11.21
CA ASP A 198 2.09 -12.05 10.37
C ASP A 198 1.64 -13.38 10.99
N ILE A 199 0.32 -13.51 11.09
CA ILE A 199 -0.36 -14.68 11.63
C ILE A 199 -0.83 -15.53 10.46
N GLU A 200 0.01 -16.48 10.06
CA GLU A 200 -0.33 -17.41 8.99
C GLU A 200 -1.55 -18.27 9.38
N GLY A 201 -2.43 -18.53 8.41
CA GLY A 201 -3.66 -19.29 8.62
C GLY A 201 -4.86 -18.45 9.09
N LEU A 202 -4.66 -17.22 9.56
CA LEU A 202 -5.74 -16.29 9.91
C LEU A 202 -6.21 -15.49 8.69
N GLY A 203 -6.83 -16.18 7.73
CA GLY A 203 -7.32 -15.59 6.48
C GLY A 203 -8.70 -14.91 6.60
N PRO A 204 -9.15 -14.16 5.57
CA PRO A 204 -10.41 -13.41 5.59
C PRO A 204 -11.64 -14.26 5.94
N ALA A 205 -11.76 -15.46 5.35
CA ALA A 205 -12.91 -16.35 5.60
C ALA A 205 -12.95 -16.85 7.06
N LEU A 206 -11.80 -17.04 7.69
CA LEU A 206 -11.74 -17.47 9.08
C LEU A 206 -12.05 -16.31 10.02
N ILE A 207 -11.52 -15.12 9.73
CA ILE A 207 -11.83 -13.89 10.47
C ILE A 207 -13.33 -13.60 10.42
N ASP A 208 -13.96 -13.77 9.26
CA ASP A 208 -15.40 -13.58 9.12
C ASP A 208 -16.16 -14.52 10.04
N GLN A 209 -15.83 -15.82 10.02
CA GLN A 209 -16.46 -16.79 10.92
C GLN A 209 -16.23 -16.49 12.41
N LEU A 210 -15.02 -16.08 12.80
CA LEU A 210 -14.69 -15.75 14.19
C LEU A 210 -15.50 -14.55 14.71
N VAL A 211 -15.68 -13.53 13.88
CA VAL A 211 -16.45 -12.33 14.24
C VAL A 211 -17.95 -12.60 14.16
N ASP A 212 -18.43 -13.26 13.10
CA ASP A 212 -19.86 -13.51 12.88
C ASP A 212 -20.46 -14.45 13.93
N ARG A 213 -19.66 -15.40 14.44
CA ARG A 213 -20.05 -16.26 15.57
C ARG A 213 -19.83 -15.61 16.93
N GLY A 214 -19.35 -14.37 16.98
CA GLY A 214 -19.09 -13.62 18.21
C GLY A 214 -17.97 -14.21 19.08
N ILE A 215 -17.08 -15.03 18.51
CA ILE A 215 -15.93 -15.62 19.21
C ILE A 215 -14.91 -14.51 19.49
N VAL A 216 -14.56 -13.73 18.47
CA VAL A 216 -13.60 -12.61 18.57
C VAL A 216 -14.36 -11.30 18.45
N LYS A 217 -14.22 -10.42 19.45
CA LYS A 217 -14.87 -9.11 19.55
C LYS A 217 -13.88 -7.95 19.59
N ALA A 218 -12.61 -8.24 19.87
CA ALA A 218 -11.52 -7.27 19.84
C ALA A 218 -10.20 -7.94 19.40
N LEU A 219 -9.18 -7.12 19.10
CA LEU A 219 -7.85 -7.63 18.73
C LEU A 219 -7.21 -8.51 19.83
N PRO A 220 -7.26 -8.15 21.12
CA PRO A 220 -6.63 -8.95 22.18
C PRO A 220 -7.24 -10.35 22.32
N ASP A 221 -8.53 -10.52 22.00
CA ASP A 221 -9.23 -11.80 22.08
C ASP A 221 -8.55 -12.90 21.27
N LEU A 222 -7.82 -12.54 20.19
CA LEU A 222 -7.03 -13.49 19.42
C LEU A 222 -6.02 -14.25 20.28
N TYR A 223 -5.48 -13.61 21.32
CA TYR A 223 -4.45 -14.15 22.20
C TYR A 223 -5.00 -14.72 23.50
N ASP A 224 -6.32 -14.66 23.71
CA ASP A 224 -6.98 -15.24 24.86
C ASP A 224 -7.22 -16.73 24.62
N GLU A 225 -6.46 -17.56 25.33
CA GLU A 225 -6.53 -19.02 25.23
C GLU A 225 -7.84 -19.62 25.77
N THR A 226 -8.68 -18.81 26.42
CA THR A 226 -10.05 -19.20 26.81
C THR A 226 -11.08 -18.88 25.72
N ILE A 227 -10.75 -17.94 24.82
CA ILE A 227 -11.61 -17.51 23.72
C ILE A 227 -11.30 -18.31 22.46
N VAL A 228 -10.02 -18.37 22.07
CA VAL A 228 -9.52 -19.07 20.89
C VAL A 228 -8.95 -20.42 21.30
N THR A 229 -9.84 -21.40 21.46
CA THR A 229 -9.48 -22.78 21.81
C THR A 229 -9.51 -23.70 20.59
N ALA A 230 -8.80 -24.84 20.65
CA ALA A 230 -8.81 -25.82 19.57
C ALA A 230 -10.22 -26.36 19.31
N GLU A 231 -11.04 -26.52 20.35
CA GLU A 231 -12.43 -27.00 20.27
C GLU A 231 -13.29 -26.01 19.49
N ARG A 232 -13.28 -24.72 19.87
CA ARG A 232 -14.08 -23.69 19.19
C ARG A 232 -13.65 -23.50 17.74
N LEU A 233 -12.36 -23.65 17.45
CA LEU A 233 -11.84 -23.55 16.10
C LEU A 233 -12.24 -24.76 15.23
N LYS A 234 -12.32 -25.98 15.78
CA LYS A 234 -12.75 -27.18 15.05
C LYS A 234 -14.20 -27.10 14.54
N ASP A 235 -15.05 -26.32 15.21
CA ASP A 235 -16.44 -26.12 14.80
C ASP A 235 -16.60 -25.17 13.60
N LEU A 236 -15.51 -24.54 13.15
CA LEU A 236 -15.49 -23.61 12.02
C LEU A 236 -15.37 -24.38 10.69
N GLU A 237 -15.94 -23.81 9.63
CA GLU A 237 -15.87 -24.41 8.30
C GLU A 237 -14.41 -24.49 7.84
N ARG A 238 -14.04 -25.67 7.32
CA ARG A 238 -12.69 -26.00 6.82
C ARG A 238 -11.60 -25.95 7.90
N MET A 239 -11.96 -26.06 9.18
CA MET A 239 -11.02 -26.17 10.29
C MET A 239 -11.01 -27.57 10.88
N GLY A 240 -9.95 -28.34 10.59
CA GLY A 240 -9.65 -29.58 11.30
C GLY A 240 -8.77 -29.36 12.54
N GLU A 241 -8.57 -30.43 13.31
CA GLU A 241 -7.74 -30.40 14.53
C GLU A 241 -6.32 -29.86 14.29
N LYS A 242 -5.64 -30.37 13.26
CA LYS A 242 -4.28 -29.93 12.93
C LYS A 242 -4.21 -28.46 12.50
N SER A 243 -5.18 -27.98 11.73
CA SER A 243 -5.24 -26.56 11.31
C SER A 243 -5.58 -25.63 12.48
N ALA A 244 -6.46 -26.06 13.39
CA ALA A 244 -6.78 -25.32 14.61
C ALA A 244 -5.54 -25.16 15.49
N GLN A 245 -4.81 -26.25 15.74
CA GLN A 245 -3.58 -26.19 16.53
C GLN A 245 -2.51 -25.32 15.86
N LYS A 246 -2.31 -25.50 14.54
CA LYS A 246 -1.35 -24.67 13.78
C LYS A 246 -1.68 -23.18 13.86
N LEU A 247 -2.95 -22.81 13.81
CA LEU A 247 -3.36 -21.41 13.97
C LEU A 247 -3.03 -20.88 15.36
N ILE A 248 -3.34 -21.64 16.42
CA ILE A 248 -3.01 -21.26 17.80
C ILE A 248 -1.49 -21.07 17.96
N ASP A 249 -0.70 -21.97 17.39
CA ASP A 249 0.77 -21.89 17.43
C ASP A 249 1.27 -20.64 16.68
N ASN A 250 0.69 -20.32 15.51
CA ASN A 250 1.02 -19.12 14.75
C ASN A 250 0.62 -17.82 15.49
N ILE A 251 -0.53 -17.82 16.16
CA ILE A 251 -0.96 -16.71 17.02
C ILE A 251 0.05 -16.53 18.15
N ARG A 252 0.43 -17.60 18.85
CA ARG A 252 1.43 -17.55 19.93
C ARG A 252 2.77 -17.03 19.42
N ALA A 253 3.27 -17.54 18.29
CA ALA A 253 4.51 -17.09 17.68
C ALA A 253 4.49 -15.60 17.29
N SER A 254 3.32 -15.05 16.94
CA SER A 254 3.19 -13.62 16.62
C SER A 254 3.40 -12.69 17.82
N LYS A 255 3.39 -13.18 19.06
CA LYS A 255 3.60 -12.35 20.25
C LYS A 255 4.96 -11.63 20.23
N ASP A 256 5.97 -12.21 19.56
CA ASP A 256 7.34 -11.71 19.55
C ASP A 256 7.70 -10.79 18.38
N ARG A 257 6.72 -10.33 17.58
CA ARG A 257 6.97 -9.48 16.40
C ARG A 257 7.54 -8.07 16.70
N GLY A 258 7.55 -7.64 17.96
CA GLY A 258 8.15 -6.39 18.41
C GLY A 258 7.29 -5.14 18.18
N LEU A 259 7.73 -4.01 18.77
CA LEU A 259 6.94 -2.78 18.86
C LEU A 259 6.53 -2.19 17.51
N VAL A 260 7.42 -2.18 16.51
CA VAL A 260 7.12 -1.65 15.17
C VAL A 260 5.90 -2.34 14.58
N ARG A 261 5.88 -3.67 14.62
CA ARG A 261 4.79 -4.47 14.05
C ARG A 261 3.52 -4.33 14.86
N VAL A 262 3.61 -4.26 16.19
CA VAL A 262 2.45 -3.96 17.05
C VAL A 262 1.84 -2.60 16.69
N LEU A 263 2.64 -1.54 16.61
CA LEU A 263 2.15 -0.19 16.28
C LEU A 263 1.51 -0.13 14.89
N THR A 264 2.12 -0.79 13.91
CA THR A 264 1.51 -0.97 12.59
C THR A 264 0.17 -1.70 12.72
N ALA A 265 0.12 -2.81 13.45
CA ALA A 265 -1.05 -3.68 13.56
C ALA A 265 -2.26 -3.04 14.26
N LEU A 266 -2.03 -2.13 15.22
CA LEU A 266 -3.09 -1.42 15.92
C LEU A 266 -3.98 -0.59 14.98
N GLY A 267 -3.46 -0.20 13.81
CA GLY A 267 -4.23 0.55 12.83
C GLY A 267 -4.60 1.96 13.28
N ILE A 268 -3.76 2.58 14.11
CA ILE A 268 -3.91 3.99 14.53
C ILE A 268 -3.94 4.88 13.28
N ARG A 269 -4.84 5.88 13.26
CA ARG A 269 -5.01 6.75 12.10
C ARG A 269 -3.69 7.44 11.75
N HIS A 270 -3.37 7.47 10.46
CA HIS A 270 -2.10 8.00 9.91
C HIS A 270 -0.82 7.27 10.36
N VAL A 271 -0.91 6.20 11.14
CA VAL A 271 0.25 5.39 11.54
C VAL A 271 0.35 4.17 10.64
N GLY A 272 1.13 4.29 9.57
CA GLY A 272 1.60 3.16 8.77
C GLY A 272 3.01 2.72 9.16
N ASP A 273 3.57 1.74 8.45
CA ASP A 273 4.87 1.12 8.73
C ASP A 273 6.00 2.14 8.98
N HIS A 274 6.01 3.26 8.25
CA HIS A 274 7.03 4.30 8.43
C HIS A 274 6.90 5.03 9.77
N ASN A 275 5.71 5.53 10.09
CA ASN A 275 5.47 6.24 11.36
C ASN A 275 5.59 5.29 12.55
N ALA A 276 5.14 4.04 12.42
CA ALA A 276 5.32 3.02 13.45
C ALA A 276 6.80 2.78 13.78
N ARG A 277 7.69 2.80 12.78
CA ARG A 277 9.14 2.73 12.98
C ARG A 277 9.67 3.96 13.73
N LEU A 278 9.38 5.16 13.25
CA LEU A 278 9.83 6.40 13.89
C LEU A 278 9.42 6.46 15.37
N LEU A 279 8.18 6.07 15.68
CA LEU A 279 7.67 6.02 17.05
C LEU A 279 8.38 4.93 17.86
N ALA A 280 8.57 3.74 17.31
CA ALA A 280 9.26 2.66 18.02
C ALA A 280 10.73 3.00 18.32
N GLU A 281 11.43 3.64 17.39
CA GLU A 281 12.83 4.07 17.52
C GLU A 281 12.97 5.19 18.57
N GLU A 282 12.08 6.17 18.58
CA GLU A 282 12.14 7.30 19.53
C GLU A 282 11.83 6.87 20.96
N PHE A 283 10.82 6.02 21.16
CA PHE A 283 10.32 5.70 22.51
C PHE A 283 10.80 4.37 23.06
N GLY A 284 11.20 3.41 22.22
CA GLY A 284 11.74 2.11 22.63
C GLY A 284 10.75 1.17 23.35
N SER A 285 9.60 1.65 23.82
CA SER A 285 8.54 0.82 24.40
C SER A 285 7.17 1.47 24.25
N ILE A 286 6.12 0.66 24.27
CA ILE A 286 4.74 1.18 24.25
C ILE A 286 4.42 2.05 25.47
N SER A 287 4.99 1.72 26.64
CA SER A 287 4.74 2.46 27.88
C SER A 287 5.26 3.90 27.79
N GLU A 288 6.46 4.08 27.24
CA GLU A 288 7.06 5.40 27.01
C GLU A 288 6.30 6.20 25.94
N LEU A 289 5.76 5.51 24.93
CA LEU A 289 4.94 6.14 23.91
C LEU A 289 3.59 6.59 24.47
N MET A 290 2.96 5.79 25.34
CA MET A 290 1.68 6.12 25.98
C MET A 290 1.75 7.34 26.89
N SER A 291 2.90 7.58 27.52
CA SER A 291 3.12 8.74 28.40
C SER A 291 3.55 10.01 27.65
N ALA A 292 3.75 9.93 26.33
CA ALA A 292 4.22 11.05 25.53
C ALA A 292 3.12 12.12 25.32
N SER A 293 3.50 13.39 25.46
CA SER A 293 2.64 14.50 25.07
C SER A 293 2.53 14.62 23.54
N GLU A 294 1.46 15.23 23.06
CA GLU A 294 1.27 15.52 21.64
C GLU A 294 2.45 16.35 21.06
N GLU A 295 2.96 17.33 21.81
CA GLU A 295 4.08 18.16 21.39
C GLU A 295 5.37 17.36 21.25
N ARG A 296 5.61 16.39 22.14
CA ARG A 296 6.78 15.49 22.02
C ARG A 296 6.66 14.63 20.78
N LEU A 297 5.48 14.08 20.50
CA LEU A 297 5.21 13.29 19.30
C LEU A 297 5.44 14.12 18.02
N ALA A 298 4.98 15.36 17.98
CA ALA A 298 5.11 16.25 16.83
C ALA A 298 6.56 16.74 16.57
N ARG A 299 7.47 16.58 17.53
CA ARG A 299 8.90 16.93 17.36
C ARG A 299 9.70 15.85 16.64
N ILE A 300 9.16 14.64 16.49
CA ILE A 300 9.85 13.54 15.83
C ILE A 300 9.97 13.88 14.33
N PRO A 301 11.19 13.92 13.76
CA PRO A 301 11.37 14.20 12.34
C PRO A 301 10.58 13.21 11.47
N GLY A 302 9.65 13.71 10.67
CA GLY A 302 8.75 12.89 9.83
C GLY A 302 7.36 12.65 10.43
N VAL A 303 7.16 12.94 11.71
CA VAL A 303 5.84 12.91 12.37
C VAL A 303 5.27 14.32 12.45
N GLY A 304 4.26 14.59 11.62
CA GLY A 304 3.54 15.87 11.64
C GLY A 304 2.47 15.94 12.76
N PRO A 305 1.89 17.14 12.99
CA PRO A 305 0.89 17.36 14.05
C PRO A 305 -0.35 16.47 13.92
N VAL A 306 -0.79 16.17 12.68
CA VAL A 306 -1.94 15.28 12.44
C VAL A 306 -1.68 13.85 12.93
N VAL A 307 -0.46 13.34 12.72
CA VAL A 307 -0.06 12.01 13.18
C VAL A 307 0.10 12.02 14.70
N ALA A 308 0.77 13.05 15.24
CA ALA A 308 0.98 13.22 16.68
C ALA A 308 -0.35 13.23 17.45
N LYS A 309 -1.30 14.05 17.01
CA LYS A 309 -2.65 14.11 17.57
C LYS A 309 -3.35 12.76 17.53
N SER A 310 -3.34 12.08 16.38
CA SER A 310 -4.00 10.77 16.24
C SER A 310 -3.41 9.69 17.15
N VAL A 311 -2.09 9.70 17.32
CA VAL A 311 -1.37 8.79 18.24
C VAL A 311 -1.73 9.12 19.69
N HIS A 312 -1.69 10.39 20.06
CA HIS A 312 -2.01 10.85 21.40
C HIS A 312 -3.46 10.49 21.77
N GLU A 313 -4.43 10.85 20.93
CA GLU A 313 -5.86 10.54 21.13
C GLU A 313 -6.12 9.04 21.30
N PHE A 314 -5.44 8.19 20.51
CA PHE A 314 -5.57 6.74 20.66
C PHE A 314 -5.15 6.28 22.06
N PHE A 315 -3.96 6.71 22.51
CA PHE A 315 -3.43 6.31 23.83
C PHE A 315 -4.10 6.99 25.02
N GLN A 316 -4.84 8.09 24.81
CA GLN A 316 -5.69 8.69 25.83
C GLN A 316 -7.13 8.11 25.84
N SER A 317 -7.52 7.38 24.79
CA SER A 317 -8.86 6.78 24.74
C SER A 317 -8.96 5.54 25.64
N SER A 318 -10.12 5.35 26.28
CA SER A 318 -10.40 4.16 27.09
C SER A 318 -10.26 2.87 26.28
N SER A 319 -10.67 2.89 25.01
CA SER A 319 -10.55 1.74 24.10
C SER A 319 -9.11 1.40 23.74
N GLY A 320 -8.27 2.41 23.50
CA GLY A 320 -6.86 2.25 23.17
C GLY A 320 -6.08 1.73 24.37
N ILE A 321 -6.24 2.37 25.54
CA ILE A 321 -5.61 1.95 26.80
C ILE A 321 -5.93 0.48 27.09
N LYS A 322 -7.23 0.13 27.08
CA LYS A 322 -7.66 -1.25 27.34
C LYS A 322 -7.06 -2.25 26.34
N THR A 323 -7.04 -1.90 25.05
CA THR A 323 -6.45 -2.76 24.01
C THR A 323 -4.97 -3.05 24.29
N ILE A 324 -4.20 -2.04 24.67
CA ILE A 324 -2.77 -2.20 25.00
C ILE A 324 -2.58 -3.04 26.26
N GLU A 325 -3.36 -2.78 27.31
CA GLU A 325 -3.29 -3.52 28.56
C GLU A 325 -3.63 -5.00 28.37
N ASP A 326 -4.68 -5.32 27.61
CA ASP A 326 -5.08 -6.69 27.35
C ASP A 326 -4.04 -7.42 26.49
N LEU A 327 -3.54 -6.81 25.40
CA LEU A 327 -2.46 -7.40 24.61
C LEU A 327 -1.19 -7.65 25.45
N LYS A 328 -0.84 -6.72 26.35
CA LYS A 328 0.28 -6.86 27.28
C LYS A 328 0.04 -8.02 28.27
N ARG A 329 -1.19 -8.17 28.79
CA ARG A 329 -1.59 -9.29 29.65
C ARG A 329 -1.43 -10.64 28.95
N HIS A 330 -1.72 -10.69 27.65
CA HIS A 330 -1.52 -11.89 26.84
C HIS A 330 -0.06 -12.13 26.40
N GLY A 331 0.88 -11.28 26.83
CA GLY A 331 2.32 -11.48 26.60
C GLY A 331 2.81 -10.99 25.23
N VAL A 332 2.07 -10.13 24.55
CA VAL A 332 2.55 -9.51 23.30
C VAL A 332 3.74 -8.60 23.60
N ARG A 333 4.87 -8.83 22.92
CA ARG A 333 6.11 -8.05 23.10
C ARG A 333 5.94 -6.67 22.50
N MET A 334 5.82 -5.67 23.38
CA MET A 334 5.68 -4.25 23.01
C MET A 334 6.91 -3.41 23.37
N LYS A 335 8.08 -4.00 23.19
CA LYS A 335 9.37 -3.32 23.30
C LYS A 335 9.96 -3.17 21.90
N GLY A 336 10.51 -2.01 21.61
CA GLY A 336 11.41 -1.83 20.48
C GLY A 336 12.57 -2.81 20.64
N GLU A 337 13.13 -3.25 19.52
CA GLU A 337 14.49 -3.75 19.58
C GLU A 337 15.31 -2.55 20.04
N LEU A 338 16.02 -2.70 21.16
CA LEU A 338 17.10 -1.79 21.49
C LEU A 338 18.14 -2.03 20.39
N THR A 339 17.94 -1.44 19.22
CA THR A 339 19.06 -1.16 18.34
C THR A 339 19.98 -0.34 19.21
N GLU A 340 21.10 -0.94 19.62
CA GLU A 340 22.22 -0.17 20.13
C GLU A 340 22.29 1.07 19.24
N LYS A 341 22.19 2.27 19.84
CA LYS A 341 22.37 3.51 19.10
C LYS A 341 23.53 3.27 18.14
N PRO A 342 23.36 3.50 16.83
CA PRO A 342 24.30 3.05 15.81
C PRO A 342 25.69 3.31 16.33
N LYS A 343 26.51 2.25 16.47
CA LYS A 343 27.86 2.36 17.06
C LYS A 343 28.48 3.63 16.50
N SER A 344 28.71 4.60 17.37
CA SER A 344 29.29 5.88 16.99
C SER A 344 30.61 5.57 16.29
N GLY A 345 30.66 5.74 14.97
CA GLY A 345 31.80 5.30 14.15
C GLY A 345 31.49 4.37 12.97
N SER A 346 30.25 3.90 12.78
CA SER A 346 29.84 3.23 11.53
C SER A 346 30.05 4.16 10.33
N ARG A 347 30.78 3.70 9.30
CA ARG A 347 30.97 4.40 8.01
C ARG A 347 29.64 4.81 7.35
N PHE A 348 28.54 4.15 7.72
CA PHE A 348 27.25 4.25 7.08
C PHE A 348 26.22 5.07 7.88
N ALA A 349 26.60 5.60 9.04
CA ALA A 349 25.71 6.40 9.87
C ALA A 349 25.23 7.68 9.14
N GLY A 350 23.92 7.87 9.06
CA GLY A 350 23.27 9.02 8.42
C GLY A 350 23.27 8.99 6.89
N LYS A 351 23.87 7.96 6.27
CA LYS A 351 24.05 7.84 4.82
C LYS A 351 22.81 7.25 4.15
N THR A 352 22.50 7.70 2.94
CA THR A 352 21.30 7.28 2.20
C THR A 352 21.64 6.13 1.24
N PHE A 353 20.85 5.06 1.29
CA PHE A 353 21.07 3.85 0.48
C PHE A 353 19.90 3.59 -0.46
N VAL A 354 20.16 2.97 -1.60
CA VAL A 354 19.13 2.40 -2.47
C VAL A 354 19.48 0.95 -2.79
N VAL A 355 18.56 0.03 -2.51
CA VAL A 355 18.72 -1.39 -2.85
C VAL A 355 18.11 -1.66 -4.23
N THR A 356 18.86 -2.30 -5.12
CA THR A 356 18.41 -2.62 -6.48
C THR A 356 18.94 -3.97 -6.98
N GLY A 357 18.15 -4.66 -7.80
CA GLY A 357 18.42 -6.03 -8.23
C GLY A 357 17.86 -7.10 -7.30
N THR A 358 17.95 -8.35 -7.76
CA THR A 358 17.60 -9.54 -7.00
C THR A 358 18.77 -9.90 -6.09
N MET A 359 18.50 -9.89 -4.79
CA MET A 359 19.44 -10.23 -3.74
C MET A 359 19.47 -11.76 -3.55
N SER A 360 20.67 -12.31 -3.34
CA SER A 360 20.93 -13.75 -3.28
C SER A 360 20.94 -14.28 -1.86
N ARG A 361 21.35 -13.46 -0.88
CA ARG A 361 21.48 -13.84 0.53
C ARG A 361 20.37 -13.27 1.40
N PHE A 362 19.92 -12.06 1.10
CA PHE A 362 18.92 -11.37 1.90
C PHE A 362 17.70 -11.02 1.04
N SER A 363 16.51 -11.02 1.60
CA SER A 363 15.37 -10.36 0.97
C SER A 363 15.61 -8.85 0.94
N ARG A 364 14.92 -8.15 0.03
CA ARG A 364 14.97 -6.68 -0.04
C ARG A 364 14.64 -6.04 1.32
N THR A 365 13.67 -6.60 2.06
CA THR A 365 13.27 -6.10 3.37
C THR A 365 14.37 -6.30 4.41
N GLU A 366 15.04 -7.45 4.40
CA GLU A 366 16.18 -7.73 5.29
C GLU A 366 17.38 -6.83 4.97
N MET A 367 17.64 -6.53 3.70
CA MET A 367 18.67 -5.54 3.31
C MET A 367 18.36 -4.14 3.81
N GLU A 368 17.11 -3.70 3.68
CA GLU A 368 16.70 -2.40 4.22
C GLU A 368 16.84 -2.35 5.74
N GLU A 369 16.63 -3.48 6.43
CA GLU A 369 16.85 -3.59 7.88
C GLU A 369 18.33 -3.57 8.25
N LEU A 370 19.19 -4.29 7.51
CA LEU A 370 20.64 -4.26 7.68
C LEU A 370 21.21 -2.84 7.46
N ILE A 371 20.73 -2.12 6.45
CA ILE A 371 21.11 -0.71 6.23
C ILE A 371 20.77 0.13 7.45
N ARG A 372 19.56 -0.05 8.03
CA ARG A 372 19.12 0.70 9.20
C ARG A 372 19.94 0.35 10.44
N SER A 373 20.26 -0.92 10.66
CA SER A 373 21.06 -1.35 11.81
C SER A 373 22.48 -0.76 11.79
N LEU A 374 23.01 -0.47 10.59
CA LEU A 374 24.28 0.24 10.38
C LEU A 374 24.15 1.77 10.50
N GLY A 375 22.96 2.29 10.80
CA GLY A 375 22.66 3.72 10.91
C GLY A 375 22.36 4.42 9.58
N GLY A 376 22.21 3.67 8.50
CA GLY A 376 21.88 4.18 7.16
C GLY A 376 20.37 4.35 6.94
N LYS A 377 20.01 5.11 5.89
CA LYS A 377 18.63 5.43 5.50
C LYS A 377 18.30 4.78 4.15
N PRO A 378 17.55 3.66 4.12
CA PRO A 378 17.13 3.05 2.86
C PRO A 378 16.06 3.90 2.17
N THR A 379 16.21 4.10 0.86
CA THR A 379 15.29 4.85 0.00
C THR A 379 14.98 4.07 -1.26
N SER A 380 13.85 4.39 -1.89
CA SER A 380 13.34 3.66 -3.05
C SER A 380 13.92 4.16 -4.39
N SER A 381 14.50 5.37 -4.42
CA SER A 381 14.93 6.05 -5.64
C SER A 381 16.36 6.58 -5.55
N VAL A 382 17.14 6.35 -6.60
CA VAL A 382 18.48 6.96 -6.74
C VAL A 382 18.31 8.45 -7.07
N SER A 383 18.94 9.30 -6.25
CA SER A 383 18.95 10.75 -6.36
C SER A 383 20.37 11.30 -6.11
N LYS A 384 20.59 12.61 -6.31
CA LYS A 384 21.87 13.25 -5.94
C LYS A 384 22.20 13.19 -4.45
N ASN A 385 21.19 12.94 -3.60
CA ASN A 385 21.36 12.81 -2.15
C ASN A 385 21.56 11.35 -1.71
N THR A 386 21.63 10.41 -2.66
CA THR A 386 21.91 9.00 -2.38
C THR A 386 23.41 8.82 -2.24
N ASP A 387 23.88 8.34 -1.09
CA ASP A 387 25.30 8.11 -0.83
C ASP A 387 25.77 6.75 -1.39
N TYR A 388 24.92 5.72 -1.29
CA TYR A 388 25.27 4.35 -1.66
C TYR A 388 24.15 3.64 -2.43
N VAL A 389 24.52 2.73 -3.32
CA VAL A 389 23.58 1.83 -4.01
C VAL A 389 24.02 0.39 -3.80
N VAL A 390 23.16 -0.43 -3.20
CA VAL A 390 23.43 -1.85 -3.01
C VAL A 390 22.85 -2.63 -4.20
N ALA A 391 23.73 -3.26 -4.97
CA ALA A 391 23.40 -3.90 -6.23
C ALA A 391 23.50 -5.42 -6.14
N GLY A 392 22.38 -6.11 -6.38
CA GLY A 392 22.31 -7.56 -6.55
C GLY A 392 22.29 -7.94 -8.03
N ALA A 393 21.92 -9.19 -8.33
CA ALA A 393 21.78 -9.66 -9.71
C ALA A 393 20.70 -8.87 -10.46
N ASN A 394 20.95 -8.55 -11.74
CA ASN A 394 20.03 -7.79 -12.60
C ASN A 394 19.49 -6.47 -12.00
N PRO A 395 20.36 -5.53 -11.60
CA PRO A 395 19.98 -4.33 -10.85
C PRO A 395 19.27 -3.24 -11.66
N GLY A 396 19.17 -3.40 -12.99
CA GLY A 396 18.39 -2.55 -13.88
C GLY A 396 18.81 -1.08 -13.89
N SER A 397 17.87 -0.20 -14.26
CA SER A 397 18.09 1.24 -14.52
C SER A 397 18.57 2.05 -13.31
N LYS A 398 18.39 1.55 -12.08
CA LYS A 398 18.90 2.22 -10.87
C LYS A 398 20.42 2.12 -10.74
N LEU A 399 21.04 1.03 -11.20
CA LEU A 399 22.50 0.89 -11.22
C LEU A 399 23.11 1.86 -12.24
N GLU A 400 22.51 1.97 -13.41
CA GLU A 400 22.96 2.89 -14.47
C GLU A 400 22.91 4.33 -13.96
N LYS A 401 21.78 4.73 -13.36
CA LYS A 401 21.62 6.06 -12.75
C LYS A 401 22.61 6.32 -11.61
N ALA A 402 22.99 5.29 -10.84
CA ALA A 402 24.00 5.40 -9.80
C ALA A 402 25.39 5.70 -10.38
N ARG A 403 25.76 4.99 -11.44
CA ARG A 403 27.03 5.19 -12.17
C ARG A 403 27.11 6.58 -12.79
N GLU A 404 26.03 7.05 -13.42
CA GLU A 404 25.95 8.40 -14.01
C GLU A 404 26.12 9.52 -12.97
N LEU A 405 25.61 9.30 -11.75
CA LEU A 405 25.69 10.26 -10.66
C LEU A 405 26.96 10.11 -9.80
N GLY A 406 27.85 9.16 -10.14
CA GLY A 406 29.09 8.91 -9.38
C GLY A 406 28.84 8.39 -7.97
N ILE A 407 27.72 7.72 -7.74
CA ILE A 407 27.31 7.19 -6.43
C ILE A 407 28.03 5.86 -6.18
N GLU A 408 28.52 5.65 -4.96
CA GLU A 408 29.26 4.44 -4.59
C GLU A 408 28.36 3.19 -4.61
N ILE A 409 28.82 2.11 -5.25
CA ILE A 409 28.07 0.87 -5.43
C ILE A 409 28.65 -0.20 -4.51
N LEU A 410 27.80 -0.81 -3.69
CA LEU A 410 28.15 -1.88 -2.76
C LEU A 410 27.46 -3.19 -3.17
N THR A 411 28.10 -4.32 -2.89
CA THR A 411 27.47 -5.64 -2.95
C THR A 411 26.78 -5.99 -1.63
N GLU A 412 26.00 -7.09 -1.61
CA GLU A 412 25.44 -7.66 -0.37
C GLU A 412 26.55 -7.96 0.64
N GLU A 413 27.72 -8.40 0.17
CA GLU A 413 28.87 -8.75 1.00
C GLU A 413 29.60 -7.53 1.54
N ASP A 414 29.74 -6.45 0.75
CA ASP A 414 30.37 -5.21 1.21
C ASP A 414 29.57 -4.56 2.33
N LEU A 415 28.23 -4.59 2.21
CA LEU A 415 27.34 -4.06 3.24
C LEU A 415 27.42 -4.91 4.52
N ALA A 416 27.44 -6.23 4.38
CA ALA A 416 27.60 -7.14 5.51
C ALA A 416 29.00 -7.05 6.16
N ALA A 417 30.06 -6.86 5.39
CA ALA A 417 31.43 -6.71 5.92
C ALA A 417 31.59 -5.42 6.74
N GLY A 418 30.87 -4.36 6.38
CA GLY A 418 30.85 -3.10 7.14
C GLY A 418 30.11 -3.16 8.48
N SER A 419 29.51 -4.30 8.85
CA SER A 419 28.90 -4.51 10.18
C SER A 419 29.90 -4.92 11.27
N GLY A 420 31.16 -5.23 10.91
CA GLY A 420 32.23 -5.50 11.89
C GLY A 420 32.03 -6.78 12.73
N GLY A 421 31.48 -7.84 12.14
CA GLY A 421 31.38 -9.17 12.77
C GLY A 421 30.59 -10.15 11.92
N ASP A 422 30.98 -11.43 11.95
CA ASP A 422 30.34 -12.55 11.23
C ASP A 422 28.81 -12.56 11.45
N PHE A 423 28.06 -12.12 10.45
CA PHE A 423 26.66 -12.49 10.28
C PHE A 423 26.62 -13.80 9.49
N ARG A 424 26.52 -14.92 10.21
CA ARG A 424 26.17 -16.24 9.66
C ARG A 424 24.72 -16.57 9.97
#